data_AF-A0A497G659-F1
#
_entry.id   AF-A0A497G659-F1
#
_cell.length_a   1.000
_cell.length_b   1.000
_cell.length_c   1.000
_cell.angle_alpha   90.00
_cell.angle_beta   90.00
_cell.angle_gamma   90.00
#
_symmetry.space_group_name_H-M   'P 1'
#
loop_
_entity.id
_entity.type
_entity.pdbx_description
1 polymer ?
#
loop_
_entity_poly.entity_id
_entity_poly.type
_entity_poly.pdbx_seq_one_letter_code
_entity_poly.pdbx_strand_id
1 'polypeptide(L)'
;MVKWGVGVASTRVKVGPAYIGPVPHPAVGIRIPEILLEGILDAFKERRVAGGLMLSFGRETAPEYVIEAPPGVYEITMGHTGTSIKKYMTAAAEASFKKGVLVEIEADHLTVAPSSIAAVRRIYGGREWAVMSREEVEKSLEYIRSEVDEAVSTSYVNFYTIDTCSLINYAADKLSREEVRKEFWEVVEDGEEVLKRYIGREFVCIGELGVPYLYRFSEEDVMRLYLKYYRSIEVTAEI
;
A
#
# COMPACT_ATOMS: atom_id res chain seq x y z
N MET A 1 -34.26 -1.25 -37.53
CA MET A 1 -34.19 -2.52 -36.78
C MET A 1 -32.82 -3.14 -36.99
N VAL A 2 -31.88 -2.86 -36.09
CA VAL A 2 -30.56 -3.49 -36.11
C VAL A 2 -30.54 -4.48 -34.95
N LYS A 3 -30.55 -5.77 -35.27
CA LYS A 3 -30.38 -6.85 -34.30
C LYS A 3 -28.91 -6.88 -33.90
N TRP A 4 -28.60 -6.46 -32.69
CA TRP A 4 -27.33 -6.75 -32.06
C TRP A 4 -27.33 -8.24 -31.66
N GLY A 5 -26.58 -9.04 -32.39
CA GLY A 5 -26.28 -10.41 -32.00
C GLY A 5 -25.36 -10.38 -30.80
N VAL A 6 -25.91 -10.61 -29.61
CA VAL A 6 -25.11 -10.86 -28.41
C VAL A 6 -24.65 -12.31 -28.52
N GLY A 7 -23.47 -12.51 -29.10
CA GLY A 7 -22.76 -13.77 -28.95
C GLY A 7 -22.50 -13.96 -27.46
N VAL A 8 -23.08 -15.00 -26.88
CA VAL A 8 -22.76 -15.44 -25.52
C VAL A 8 -21.35 -16.03 -25.60
N ALA A 9 -20.34 -15.17 -25.42
CA ALA A 9 -19.02 -15.63 -25.09
C ALA A 9 -19.15 -16.46 -23.83
N SER A 10 -18.76 -17.73 -23.92
CA SER A 10 -18.58 -18.61 -22.77
C SER A 10 -17.58 -17.94 -21.81
N THR A 11 -18.07 -17.11 -20.89
CA THR A 11 -17.26 -16.50 -19.84
C THR A 11 -16.82 -17.63 -18.91
N ARG A 12 -15.64 -18.19 -19.17
CA ARG A 12 -14.96 -19.04 -18.19
C ARG A 12 -14.87 -18.20 -16.92
N VAL A 13 -15.46 -18.69 -15.84
CA VAL A 13 -15.28 -18.08 -14.51
C VAL A 13 -13.77 -18.11 -14.25
N LYS A 14 -13.17 -16.93 -14.12
CA LYS A 14 -11.76 -16.81 -13.77
C LYS A 14 -11.62 -17.39 -12.36
N VAL A 15 -10.73 -18.35 -12.19
CA VAL A 15 -10.42 -18.98 -10.90
C VAL A 15 -8.96 -18.77 -10.59
N GLY A 16 -8.62 -18.71 -9.30
CA GLY A 16 -7.27 -18.42 -8.84
C GLY A 16 -6.98 -16.92 -8.72
N PRO A 17 -5.69 -16.57 -8.55
CA PRO A 17 -5.24 -15.19 -8.39
C PRO A 17 -5.48 -14.35 -9.64
N ALA A 18 -6.05 -13.17 -9.46
CA ALA A 18 -6.25 -12.18 -10.50
C ALA A 18 -6.55 -10.81 -9.91
N TYR A 19 -6.06 -9.76 -10.58
CA TYR A 19 -6.55 -8.41 -10.33
C TYR A 19 -8.04 -8.30 -10.69
N ILE A 20 -8.86 -7.86 -9.73
CA ILE A 20 -10.32 -7.75 -9.80
C ILE A 20 -10.72 -6.31 -10.18
N GLY A 21 -9.85 -5.33 -9.93
CA GLY A 21 -10.12 -3.92 -10.20
C GLY A 21 -11.00 -3.27 -9.11
N PRO A 22 -11.68 -2.14 -9.41
CA PRO A 22 -12.38 -1.33 -8.42
C PRO A 22 -13.73 -1.92 -7.96
N VAL A 23 -13.89 -3.25 -8.03
CA VAL A 23 -15.10 -3.95 -7.58
C VAL A 23 -15.01 -4.13 -6.07
N PRO A 24 -15.99 -3.68 -5.27
CA PRO A 24 -15.98 -3.92 -3.83
C PRO A 24 -16.00 -5.41 -3.51
N HIS A 25 -15.03 -5.87 -2.72
CA HIS A 25 -14.92 -7.26 -2.30
C HIS A 25 -14.25 -7.35 -0.91
N PRO A 26 -14.54 -8.39 -0.11
CA PRO A 26 -13.89 -8.57 1.18
C PRO A 26 -12.40 -8.91 1.00
N ALA A 27 -11.52 -8.29 1.79
CA ALA A 27 -10.10 -8.66 1.88
C ALA A 27 -9.80 -9.20 3.29
N VAL A 28 -9.05 -10.30 3.37
CA VAL A 28 -8.78 -11.01 4.63
C VAL A 28 -7.29 -11.17 4.84
N GLY A 29 -6.81 -10.65 5.98
CA GLY A 29 -5.46 -10.87 6.50
C GLY A 29 -5.29 -12.26 7.11
N ILE A 30 -4.37 -13.09 6.61
CA ILE A 30 -4.25 -14.51 7.05
C ILE A 30 -2.87 -14.84 7.61
N ARG A 31 -2.64 -14.58 8.90
CA ARG A 31 -1.33 -14.80 9.55
C ARG A 31 -0.96 -16.28 9.77
N ILE A 32 -1.93 -17.18 9.68
CA ILE A 32 -1.73 -18.64 9.85
C ILE A 32 -2.48 -19.36 8.72
N PRO A 33 -1.95 -19.31 7.48
CA PRO A 33 -2.63 -19.85 6.32
C PRO A 33 -2.89 -21.36 6.44
N GLU A 34 -2.04 -22.11 7.15
CA GLU A 34 -2.18 -23.56 7.35
C GLU A 34 -3.47 -23.96 8.07
N ILE A 35 -4.06 -23.04 8.86
CA ILE A 35 -5.28 -23.30 9.63
C ILE A 35 -6.49 -22.61 9.00
N LEU A 36 -6.33 -21.36 8.55
CA LEU A 36 -7.47 -20.49 8.23
C LEU A 36 -7.79 -20.41 6.73
N LEU A 37 -6.81 -20.63 5.85
CA LEU A 37 -6.95 -20.35 4.42
C LEU A 37 -8.09 -21.15 3.77
N GLU A 38 -8.15 -22.48 3.99
CA GLU A 38 -9.17 -23.30 3.35
C GLU A 38 -10.59 -22.91 3.78
N GLY A 39 -10.80 -22.62 5.07
CA GLY A 39 -12.11 -22.21 5.59
C GLY A 39 -12.56 -20.85 5.06
N ILE A 40 -11.63 -19.90 4.90
CA ILE A 40 -11.91 -18.59 4.28
C ILE A 40 -12.34 -18.77 2.82
N LEU A 41 -11.62 -19.60 2.06
CA LEU A 41 -11.96 -19.89 0.66
C LEU A 41 -13.29 -20.62 0.53
N ASP A 42 -13.62 -21.54 1.45
CA ASP A 42 -14.93 -22.19 1.50
C ASP A 42 -16.04 -21.16 1.71
N ALA A 43 -15.84 -20.20 2.64
CA ALA A 43 -16.80 -19.12 2.84
C ALA A 43 -16.97 -18.24 1.59
N PHE A 44 -15.89 -17.87 0.90
CA PHE A 44 -15.98 -17.14 -0.37
C PHE A 44 -16.76 -17.91 -1.43
N LYS A 45 -16.49 -19.21 -1.56
CA LYS A 45 -17.18 -20.10 -2.49
C LYS A 45 -18.66 -20.23 -2.20
N GLU A 46 -19.03 -20.47 -0.94
CA GLU A 46 -20.41 -20.57 -0.48
C GLU A 46 -21.20 -19.29 -0.73
N ARG A 47 -20.55 -18.13 -0.54
CA ARG A 47 -21.15 -16.81 -0.78
C ARG A 47 -21.05 -16.34 -2.23
N ARG A 48 -20.37 -17.08 -3.10
CA ARG A 48 -20.14 -16.74 -4.51
C ARG A 48 -19.51 -15.35 -4.68
N VAL A 49 -18.58 -15.02 -3.80
CA VAL A 49 -17.83 -13.75 -3.84
C VAL A 49 -16.39 -14.03 -4.25
N ALA A 50 -15.81 -13.11 -5.00
CA ALA A 50 -14.36 -13.00 -5.05
C ALA A 50 -13.87 -12.35 -3.75
N GLY A 51 -12.60 -12.54 -3.41
CA GLY A 51 -12.05 -11.93 -2.19
C GLY A 51 -10.56 -11.68 -2.28
N GLY A 52 -10.09 -10.75 -1.46
CA GLY A 52 -8.70 -10.42 -1.28
C GLY A 52 -8.07 -11.32 -0.22
N LEU A 53 -6.86 -11.78 -0.47
CA LEU A 53 -6.01 -12.45 0.50
C LEU A 53 -4.76 -11.59 0.66
N MET A 54 -4.50 -11.15 1.88
CA MET A 54 -3.39 -10.22 2.14
C MET A 54 -2.62 -10.58 3.40
N LEU A 55 -1.36 -10.16 3.44
CA LEU A 55 -0.53 -10.07 4.63
C LEU A 55 0.44 -8.92 4.46
N SER A 56 0.77 -8.26 5.56
CA SER A 56 1.75 -7.19 5.56
C SER A 56 3.14 -7.74 5.22
N PHE A 57 3.74 -7.16 4.19
CA PHE A 57 5.13 -7.40 3.83
C PHE A 57 6.03 -6.64 4.81
N GLY A 58 7.21 -7.19 5.05
CA GLY A 58 8.18 -6.75 6.03
C GLY A 58 7.83 -7.19 7.44
N ARG A 59 6.59 -6.96 7.89
CA ARG A 59 6.17 -7.25 9.27
C ARG A 59 5.65 -8.67 9.44
N GLU A 60 4.60 -9.05 8.72
CA GLU A 60 3.93 -10.35 8.92
C GLU A 60 4.58 -11.44 8.10
N THR A 61 4.82 -11.17 6.82
CA THR A 61 5.70 -11.94 5.95
C THR A 61 7.01 -11.20 5.75
N ALA A 62 8.02 -11.91 5.26
CA ALA A 62 9.28 -11.32 4.81
C ALA A 62 9.84 -12.18 3.68
N PRO A 63 10.86 -11.71 2.93
CA PRO A 63 11.58 -12.55 1.99
C PRO A 63 12.12 -13.83 2.66
N GLU A 64 12.25 -14.91 1.90
CA GLU A 64 12.68 -16.22 2.38
C GLU A 64 14.03 -16.15 3.11
N TYR A 65 14.97 -15.34 2.63
CA TYR A 65 16.27 -15.14 3.26
C TYR A 65 16.19 -14.51 4.67
N VAL A 66 15.14 -13.74 4.96
CA VAL A 66 14.89 -13.17 6.30
C VAL A 66 14.33 -14.25 7.23
N ILE A 67 13.37 -15.05 6.72
CA ILE A 67 12.71 -16.11 7.49
C ILE A 67 13.69 -17.23 7.87
N GLU A 68 14.61 -17.57 6.97
CA GLU A 68 15.60 -18.63 7.19
C GLU A 68 16.83 -18.19 7.99
N ALA A 69 16.96 -16.89 8.26
CA ALA A 69 18.12 -16.35 8.96
C ALA A 69 18.21 -16.82 10.42
N PRO A 70 19.43 -16.96 10.98
CA PRO A 70 19.61 -17.21 12.40
C PRO A 70 18.96 -16.12 13.28
N PRO A 71 18.50 -16.46 14.49
CA PRO A 71 17.97 -15.48 15.43
C PRO A 71 18.95 -14.32 15.68
N GLY A 72 18.45 -13.09 15.62
CA GLY A 72 19.22 -11.87 15.87
C GLY A 72 19.88 -11.24 14.65
N VAL A 73 19.77 -11.84 13.46
CA VAL A 73 20.23 -11.21 12.21
C VAL A 73 19.30 -10.07 11.77
N TYR A 74 17.99 -10.27 11.91
CA TYR A 74 16.95 -9.29 11.59
C TYR A 74 16.12 -8.95 12.83
N GLU A 75 15.37 -7.84 12.77
CA GLU A 75 14.47 -7.46 13.86
C GLU A 75 13.40 -8.52 14.08
N ILE A 76 13.04 -8.80 15.34
CA ILE A 76 12.04 -9.83 15.68
C ILE A 76 10.65 -9.54 15.09
N THR A 77 10.37 -8.28 14.75
CA THR A 77 9.11 -7.87 14.12
C THR A 77 9.10 -8.09 12.62
N MET A 78 10.23 -8.48 12.01
CA MET A 78 10.31 -8.79 10.59
C MET A 78 9.88 -10.22 10.32
N GLY A 79 8.89 -10.41 9.44
CA GLY A 79 8.36 -11.72 9.11
C GLY A 79 7.91 -12.54 10.33
N HIS A 80 7.34 -11.90 11.35
CA HIS A 80 7.13 -12.51 12.66
C HIS A 80 6.17 -13.72 12.67
N THR A 81 5.45 -13.96 11.57
CA THR A 81 4.64 -15.18 11.40
C THR A 81 5.48 -16.41 11.04
N GLY A 82 6.76 -16.23 10.68
CA GLY A 82 7.62 -17.29 10.15
C GLY A 82 7.23 -17.74 8.74
N THR A 83 6.43 -16.96 8.02
CA THR A 83 5.97 -17.27 6.66
C THR A 83 6.67 -16.36 5.65
N SER A 84 7.35 -16.96 4.67
CA SER A 84 7.94 -16.19 3.57
C SER A 84 6.87 -15.67 2.62
N ILE A 85 7.17 -14.57 1.92
CA ILE A 85 6.31 -14.00 0.87
C ILE A 85 5.96 -15.09 -0.15
N LYS A 86 6.98 -15.80 -0.64
CA LYS A 86 6.83 -16.90 -1.58
C LYS A 86 5.91 -18.00 -1.06
N LYS A 87 6.11 -18.44 0.19
CA LYS A 87 5.29 -19.49 0.81
C LYS A 87 3.83 -19.06 0.91
N TYR A 88 3.58 -17.83 1.39
CA TYR A 88 2.24 -17.30 1.54
C TYR A 88 1.49 -17.23 0.20
N MET A 89 2.08 -16.57 -0.79
CA MET A 89 1.44 -16.35 -2.09
C MET A 89 1.21 -17.66 -2.85
N THR A 90 2.16 -18.59 -2.79
CA THR A 90 2.01 -19.92 -3.41
C THR A 90 0.87 -20.71 -2.76
N ALA A 91 0.81 -20.76 -1.42
CA ALA A 91 -0.25 -21.45 -0.71
C ALA A 91 -1.64 -20.85 -1.00
N ALA A 92 -1.74 -19.52 -0.99
CA ALA A 92 -2.96 -18.80 -1.34
C ALA A 92 -3.42 -19.12 -2.78
N ALA A 93 -2.50 -19.07 -3.74
CA ALA A 93 -2.77 -19.37 -5.14
C ALA A 93 -3.25 -20.81 -5.34
N GLU A 94 -2.48 -21.80 -4.88
CA GLU A 94 -2.81 -23.22 -5.03
C GLU A 94 -4.16 -23.57 -4.40
N ALA A 95 -4.41 -23.06 -3.18
CA ALA A 95 -5.68 -23.28 -2.49
C ALA A 95 -6.85 -22.65 -3.26
N SER A 96 -6.69 -21.43 -3.78
CA SER A 96 -7.74 -20.76 -4.56
C SER A 96 -8.06 -21.50 -5.87
N PHE A 97 -7.04 -22.02 -6.58
CA PHE A 97 -7.25 -22.88 -7.75
C PHE A 97 -8.01 -24.16 -7.39
N LYS A 98 -7.56 -24.86 -6.33
CA LYS A 98 -8.19 -26.10 -5.85
C LYS A 98 -9.65 -25.89 -5.46
N LYS A 99 -9.96 -24.78 -4.79
CA LYS A 99 -11.32 -24.44 -4.35
C LYS A 99 -12.17 -23.87 -5.50
N GLY A 100 -11.55 -23.39 -6.58
CA GLY A 100 -12.24 -22.78 -7.71
C GLY A 100 -12.78 -21.40 -7.37
N VAL A 101 -12.04 -20.62 -6.59
CA VAL A 101 -12.40 -19.28 -6.12
C VAL A 101 -11.53 -18.25 -6.82
N LEU A 102 -12.12 -17.14 -7.25
CA LEU A 102 -11.40 -15.97 -7.74
C LEU A 102 -10.89 -15.19 -6.53
N VAL A 103 -9.58 -14.96 -6.46
CA VAL A 103 -8.98 -14.16 -5.39
C VAL A 103 -8.04 -13.10 -5.95
N GLU A 104 -7.90 -11.99 -5.24
CA GLU A 104 -6.82 -11.04 -5.44
C GLU A 104 -5.79 -11.27 -4.33
N ILE A 105 -4.52 -11.48 -4.69
CA ILE A 105 -3.44 -11.61 -3.69
C ILE A 105 -2.69 -10.28 -3.63
N GLU A 106 -2.72 -9.69 -2.44
CA GLU A 106 -2.14 -8.38 -2.17
C GLU A 106 -0.86 -8.50 -1.32
N ALA A 107 0.17 -7.77 -1.75
CA ALA A 107 1.31 -7.41 -0.92
C ALA A 107 0.95 -6.16 -0.10
N ASP A 108 0.44 -6.40 1.10
CA ASP A 108 -0.08 -5.32 1.96
C ASP A 108 1.08 -4.60 2.66
N HIS A 109 0.92 -3.30 2.90
CA HIS A 109 1.87 -2.45 3.63
C HIS A 109 3.36 -2.63 3.26
N LEU A 110 3.74 -2.45 1.98
CA LEU A 110 5.14 -2.19 1.60
C LEU A 110 5.58 -0.89 2.26
N THR A 111 6.21 -1.01 3.43
CA THR A 111 6.36 0.10 4.36
C THR A 111 7.71 0.75 4.21
N VAL A 112 7.71 2.04 3.86
CA VAL A 112 8.92 2.87 3.94
C VAL A 112 9.09 3.33 5.38
N ALA A 113 10.07 2.77 6.07
CA ALA A 113 10.36 3.05 7.47
C ALA A 113 11.84 2.82 7.79
N PRO A 114 12.39 3.50 8.81
CA PRO A 114 13.78 3.28 9.20
C PRO A 114 13.99 1.86 9.76
N SER A 115 12.92 1.23 10.29
CA SER A 115 12.91 -0.18 10.66
C SER A 115 11.49 -0.73 10.84
N SER A 116 11.34 -2.05 10.94
CA SER A 116 10.06 -2.72 11.18
C SER A 116 9.52 -2.38 12.58
N ILE A 117 10.40 -2.27 13.59
CA ILE A 117 10.03 -1.82 14.94
C ILE A 117 9.48 -0.39 14.92
N ALA A 118 10.10 0.50 14.14
CA ALA A 118 9.62 1.88 14.00
C ALA A 118 8.22 1.92 13.38
N ALA A 119 7.99 1.12 12.33
CA ALA A 119 6.67 0.97 11.72
C ALA A 119 5.61 0.45 12.72
N VAL A 120 5.96 -0.55 13.54
CA VAL A 120 5.09 -1.08 14.59
C VAL A 120 4.78 -0.01 15.63
N ARG A 121 5.79 0.69 16.17
CA ARG A 121 5.59 1.75 17.18
C ARG A 121 4.65 2.84 16.69
N ARG A 122 4.76 3.22 15.42
CA ARG A 122 3.87 4.18 14.77
C ARG A 122 2.41 3.71 14.77
N ILE A 123 2.17 2.45 14.41
CA ILE A 123 0.81 1.85 14.43
C ILE A 123 0.19 1.89 15.83
N TYR A 124 1.01 1.68 16.87
CA TYR A 124 0.57 1.76 18.27
C TYR A 124 0.49 3.21 18.82
N GLY A 125 0.62 4.23 17.97
CA GLY A 125 0.46 5.64 18.36
C GLY A 125 1.70 6.28 18.97
N GLY A 126 2.89 5.70 18.77
CA GLY A 126 4.16 6.31 19.12
C GLY A 126 4.33 7.68 18.45
N ARG A 127 4.73 8.70 19.22
CA ARG A 127 4.82 10.10 18.78
C ARG A 127 6.22 10.53 18.31
N GLU A 128 7.17 9.60 18.25
CA GLU A 128 8.54 9.88 17.80
C GLU A 128 8.60 9.77 16.28
N TRP A 129 8.39 10.91 15.62
CA TRP A 129 8.52 11.06 14.18
C TRP A 129 9.96 11.41 13.86
N ALA A 130 10.81 10.40 13.75
CA ALA A 130 12.16 10.60 13.23
C ALA A 130 12.05 10.87 11.72
N VAL A 131 12.58 12.02 11.28
CA VAL A 131 12.73 12.31 9.85
C VAL A 131 13.74 11.32 9.30
N MET A 132 13.30 10.41 8.42
CA MET A 132 14.21 9.47 7.78
C MET A 132 15.26 10.23 6.98
N SER A 133 16.54 9.91 7.20
CA SER A 133 17.63 10.33 6.35
C SER A 133 17.50 9.74 4.95
N ARG A 134 18.20 10.31 3.97
CA ARG A 134 18.21 9.78 2.60
C ARG A 134 18.74 8.34 2.55
N GLU A 135 19.73 8.03 3.37
CA GLU A 135 20.32 6.68 3.46
C GLU A 135 19.32 5.67 4.03
N GLU A 136 18.54 6.04 5.06
CA GLU A 136 17.48 5.17 5.60
C GLU A 136 16.37 4.94 4.59
N VAL A 137 16.01 5.95 3.79
CA VAL A 137 15.04 5.79 2.70
C VAL A 137 15.57 4.81 1.66
N GLU A 138 16.80 4.98 1.18
CA GLU A 138 17.37 4.07 0.16
C GLU A 138 17.42 2.63 0.66
N LYS A 139 17.89 2.39 1.89
CA LYS A 139 17.90 1.05 2.49
C LYS A 139 16.50 0.44 2.59
N SER A 140 15.50 1.25 2.94
CA SER A 140 14.11 0.81 2.99
C SER A 140 13.59 0.46 1.60
N LEU A 141 13.96 1.22 0.56
CA LEU A 141 13.58 0.94 -0.83
C LEU A 141 14.29 -0.29 -1.38
N GLU A 142 15.58 -0.48 -1.09
CA GLU A 142 16.31 -1.70 -1.41
C GLU A 142 15.64 -2.94 -0.80
N TYR A 143 15.21 -2.84 0.46
CA TYR A 143 14.46 -3.92 1.10
C TYR A 143 13.11 -4.16 0.40
N ILE A 144 12.30 -3.12 0.18
CA ILE A 144 11.01 -3.22 -0.55
C ILE A 144 11.20 -3.86 -1.93
N ARG A 145 12.24 -3.49 -2.68
CA ARG A 145 12.58 -4.10 -3.97
C ARG A 145 12.78 -5.61 -3.83
N SER A 146 13.47 -6.08 -2.80
CA SER A 146 13.63 -7.52 -2.54
C SER A 146 12.30 -8.22 -2.23
N GLU A 147 11.37 -7.55 -1.55
CA GLU A 147 10.03 -8.07 -1.28
C GLU A 147 9.20 -8.17 -2.55
N VAL A 148 9.26 -7.14 -3.38
CA VAL A 148 8.60 -7.09 -4.69
C VAL A 148 9.18 -8.16 -5.60
N ASP A 149 10.51 -8.32 -5.67
CA ASP A 149 11.17 -9.33 -6.48
C ASP A 149 10.71 -10.74 -6.09
N GLU A 150 10.67 -11.06 -4.79
CA GLU A 150 10.15 -12.35 -4.33
C GLU A 150 8.67 -12.52 -4.68
N ALA A 151 7.84 -11.49 -4.48
CA ALA A 151 6.42 -11.53 -4.83
C ALA A 151 6.18 -11.78 -6.32
N VAL A 152 6.89 -11.05 -7.17
CA VAL A 152 6.83 -11.16 -8.63
C VAL A 152 7.31 -12.55 -9.07
N SER A 153 8.33 -13.12 -8.41
CA SER A 153 8.82 -14.46 -8.71
C SER A 153 7.74 -15.55 -8.56
N THR A 154 6.70 -15.31 -7.75
CA THR A 154 5.57 -16.23 -7.62
C THR A 154 4.58 -16.15 -8.79
N SER A 155 4.58 -15.05 -9.55
CA SER A 155 3.58 -14.72 -10.57
C SER A 155 2.13 -14.62 -10.07
N TYR A 156 1.91 -14.57 -8.75
CA TYR A 156 0.58 -14.56 -8.14
C TYR A 156 0.17 -13.23 -7.50
N VAL A 157 1.12 -12.31 -7.30
CA VAL A 157 0.83 -10.97 -6.81
C VAL A 157 -0.05 -10.20 -7.80
N ASN A 158 -1.06 -9.48 -7.28
CA ASN A 158 -2.02 -8.74 -8.10
C ASN A 158 -2.08 -7.26 -7.74
N PHE A 159 -1.80 -6.92 -6.49
CA PHE A 159 -1.92 -5.57 -5.97
C PHE A 159 -0.87 -5.31 -4.89
N TYR A 160 -0.45 -4.06 -4.75
CA TYR A 160 0.50 -3.59 -3.75
C TYR A 160 -0.10 -2.40 -3.00
N THR A 161 -0.01 -2.43 -1.68
CA THR A 161 -0.28 -1.25 -0.84
C THR A 161 1.04 -0.66 -0.40
N ILE A 162 1.34 0.57 -0.82
CA ILE A 162 2.55 1.30 -0.45
C ILE A 162 2.25 2.17 0.78
N ASP A 163 3.05 2.01 1.83
CA ASP A 163 2.92 2.78 3.07
C ASP A 163 4.14 3.71 3.26
N THR A 164 3.99 4.96 2.85
CA THR A 164 4.99 6.03 3.04
C THR A 164 4.71 6.89 4.27
N CYS A 165 3.91 6.44 5.23
CA CYS A 165 3.48 7.28 6.35
C CYS A 165 4.64 7.78 7.23
N SER A 166 5.79 7.07 7.26
CA SER A 166 6.99 7.51 8.00
C SER A 166 7.63 8.76 7.39
N LEU A 167 7.29 9.11 6.15
CA LEU A 167 7.81 10.28 5.45
C LEU A 167 6.91 11.52 5.60
N ILE A 168 5.73 11.37 6.22
CA ILE A 168 4.82 12.49 6.44
C ILE A 168 5.38 13.40 7.53
N ASN A 169 5.64 14.66 7.18
CA ASN A 169 6.17 15.66 8.10
C ASN A 169 5.02 16.34 8.88
N TYR A 170 4.59 15.71 9.97
CA TYR A 170 3.58 16.30 10.87
C TYR A 170 4.05 17.56 11.61
N ALA A 171 5.35 17.86 11.64
CA ALA A 171 5.84 19.11 12.23
C ALA A 171 5.39 20.33 11.41
N ALA A 172 5.15 20.16 10.10
CA ALA A 172 4.65 21.22 9.23
C ALA A 172 3.31 21.80 9.70
N ASP A 173 2.48 21.04 10.42
CA ASP A 173 1.20 21.54 10.97
C ASP A 173 1.38 22.55 12.11
N LYS A 174 2.58 22.58 12.74
CA LYS A 174 2.87 23.45 13.90
C LYS A 174 3.58 24.74 13.52
N LEU A 175 4.08 24.85 12.29
CA LEU A 175 4.80 26.02 11.81
C LEU A 175 3.86 27.22 11.70
N SER A 176 4.35 28.39 12.08
CA SER A 176 3.69 29.66 11.75
C SER A 176 3.68 29.91 10.24
N ARG A 177 2.86 30.85 9.79
CA ARG A 177 2.78 31.23 8.37
C ARG A 177 4.12 31.70 7.80
N GLU A 178 4.89 32.44 8.59
CA GLU A 178 6.22 32.95 8.18
C GLU A 178 7.22 31.80 8.05
N GLU A 179 7.22 30.85 8.99
CA GLU A 179 8.07 29.66 8.96
C GLU A 179 7.72 28.76 7.76
N VAL A 180 6.43 28.49 7.50
CA VAL A 180 6.01 27.73 6.32
C VAL A 180 6.52 28.35 5.04
N ARG A 181 6.36 29.68 4.89
CA ARG A 181 6.81 30.37 3.69
C ARG A 181 8.33 30.27 3.53
N LYS A 182 9.07 30.48 4.62
CA LYS A 182 10.53 30.39 4.61
C LYS A 182 10.99 28.98 4.24
N GLU A 183 10.53 27.96 4.95
CA GLU A 183 10.94 26.56 4.71
C GLU A 183 10.57 26.09 3.31
N PHE A 184 9.39 26.48 2.81
CA PHE A 184 8.96 26.14 1.46
C PHE A 184 9.95 26.62 0.40
N TRP A 185 10.38 27.88 0.46
CA TRP A 185 11.33 28.42 -0.51
C TRP A 185 12.78 27.95 -0.29
N GLU A 186 13.10 27.44 0.89
CA GLU A 186 14.42 26.83 1.16
C GLU A 186 14.52 25.40 0.61
N VAL A 187 13.42 24.65 0.58
CA VAL A 187 13.41 23.21 0.26
C VAL A 187 12.86 22.90 -1.13
N VAL A 188 11.98 23.75 -1.67
CA VAL A 188 11.24 23.47 -2.91
C VAL A 188 11.82 24.27 -4.07
N GLU A 189 12.62 23.62 -4.91
CA GLU A 189 13.29 24.26 -6.05
C GLU A 189 12.30 24.85 -7.08
N ASP A 190 11.17 24.19 -7.32
CA ASP A 190 10.14 24.58 -8.30
C ASP A 190 8.88 25.19 -7.66
N GLY A 191 9.04 25.85 -6.51
CA GLY A 191 7.93 26.34 -5.70
C GLY A 191 6.93 27.25 -6.43
N GLU A 192 7.39 28.08 -7.37
CA GLU A 192 6.51 28.93 -8.20
C GLU A 192 5.57 28.10 -9.09
N GLU A 193 6.08 27.03 -9.71
CA GLU A 193 5.27 26.14 -10.55
C GLU A 193 4.30 25.31 -9.70
N VAL A 194 4.71 24.91 -8.49
CA VAL A 194 3.80 24.28 -7.51
C VAL A 194 2.64 25.23 -7.19
N LEU A 195 2.91 26.48 -6.80
CA LEU A 195 1.84 27.44 -6.48
C LEU A 195 0.92 27.68 -7.68
N LYS A 196 1.47 27.86 -8.88
CA LYS A 196 0.71 28.09 -10.12
C LYS A 196 -0.23 26.93 -10.48
N ARG A 197 0.08 25.69 -10.06
CA ARG A 197 -0.80 24.53 -10.27
C ARG A 197 -2.06 24.57 -9.41
N TYR A 198 -2.03 25.21 -8.24
CA TYR A 198 -3.11 25.11 -7.25
C TYR A 198 -3.78 26.45 -6.92
N ILE A 199 -3.05 27.56 -6.94
CA ILE A 199 -3.55 28.89 -6.56
C ILE A 199 -4.45 29.48 -7.64
N GLY A 200 -5.51 30.16 -7.21
CA GLY A 200 -6.50 30.79 -8.10
C GLY A 200 -7.42 29.79 -8.81
N ARG A 201 -7.39 28.52 -8.40
CA ARG A 201 -8.24 27.45 -8.94
C ARG A 201 -9.29 27.01 -7.94
N GLU A 202 -10.36 26.42 -8.46
CA GLU A 202 -11.39 25.77 -7.69
C GLU A 202 -11.43 24.29 -8.05
N PHE A 203 -11.35 23.44 -7.04
CA PHE A 203 -11.39 21.99 -7.17
C PHE A 203 -12.77 21.50 -6.75
N VAL A 204 -13.41 20.72 -7.61
CA VAL A 204 -14.76 20.18 -7.37
C VAL A 204 -14.66 18.70 -7.03
N CYS A 205 -15.07 18.34 -5.82
CA CYS A 205 -15.18 16.94 -5.39
C CYS A 205 -16.66 16.58 -5.24
N ILE A 206 -17.12 15.55 -5.95
CA ILE A 206 -18.50 15.08 -5.83
C ILE A 206 -18.61 14.14 -4.64
N GLY A 207 -19.39 14.55 -3.63
CA GLY A 207 -19.67 13.71 -2.47
C GLY A 207 -20.55 12.51 -2.79
N GLU A 208 -20.68 11.60 -1.83
CA GLU A 208 -21.48 10.36 -1.95
C GLU A 208 -22.94 10.61 -2.38
N LEU A 209 -23.54 11.73 -1.94
CA LEU A 209 -24.91 12.12 -2.29
C LEU A 209 -25.00 12.93 -3.60
N GLY A 210 -23.92 13.02 -4.37
CA GLY A 210 -23.85 13.85 -5.58
C GLY A 210 -23.71 15.35 -5.32
N VAL A 211 -23.62 15.76 -4.05
CA VAL A 211 -23.44 17.17 -3.66
C VAL A 211 -21.98 17.58 -3.92
N PRO A 212 -21.72 18.65 -4.70
CA PRO A 212 -20.36 19.12 -4.96
C PRO A 212 -19.79 19.86 -3.75
N TYR A 213 -18.57 19.51 -3.39
CA TYR A 213 -17.71 20.27 -2.48
C TYR A 213 -16.70 21.06 -3.29
N LEU A 214 -16.62 22.37 -3.02
CA LEU A 214 -15.71 23.29 -3.70
C LEU A 214 -14.54 23.60 -2.77
N TYR A 215 -13.32 23.33 -3.24
CA TYR A 215 -12.09 23.60 -2.50
C TYR A 215 -11.24 24.64 -3.23
N ARG A 216 -10.76 25.62 -2.47
CA ARG A 216 -9.77 26.59 -2.92
C ARG A 216 -8.63 26.59 -1.92
N PHE A 217 -7.41 26.59 -2.42
CA PHE A 217 -6.22 26.66 -1.59
C PHE A 217 -5.69 28.09 -1.55
N SER A 218 -5.32 28.55 -0.35
CA SER A 218 -4.45 29.71 -0.20
C SER A 218 -2.98 29.32 -0.44
N GLU A 219 -2.10 30.30 -0.65
CA GLU A 219 -0.64 30.03 -0.74
C GLU A 219 -0.14 29.26 0.49
N GLU A 220 -0.61 29.63 1.68
CA GLU A 220 -0.22 28.95 2.92
C GLU A 220 -0.64 27.49 2.93
N ASP A 221 -1.86 27.17 2.48
CA ASP A 221 -2.35 25.79 2.43
C ASP A 221 -1.49 24.94 1.50
N VAL A 222 -1.18 25.45 0.29
CA VAL A 222 -0.34 24.74 -0.68
C VAL A 222 1.06 24.51 -0.11
N MET A 223 1.70 25.56 0.41
CA MET A 223 3.06 25.46 0.96
C MET A 223 3.12 24.47 2.12
N ARG A 224 2.17 24.54 3.07
CA ARG A 224 2.12 23.67 4.24
C ARG A 224 1.85 22.21 3.86
N LEU A 225 0.88 21.97 2.98
CA LEU A 225 0.58 20.62 2.49
C LEU A 225 1.78 20.05 1.70
N TYR A 226 2.45 20.87 0.90
CA TYR A 226 3.64 20.44 0.18
C TYR A 226 4.74 20.01 1.15
N LEU A 227 5.12 20.87 2.11
CA LEU A 227 6.12 20.53 3.13
C LEU A 227 5.77 19.27 3.93
N LYS A 228 4.49 19.03 4.16
CA LYS A 228 3.99 17.85 4.88
C LYS A 228 4.13 16.55 4.08
N TYR A 229 3.86 16.58 2.78
CA TYR A 229 3.66 15.35 1.98
C TYR A 229 4.69 15.12 0.87
N TYR A 230 5.51 16.11 0.49
CA TYR A 230 6.34 16.01 -0.73
C TYR A 230 7.23 14.76 -0.76
N ARG A 231 7.91 14.44 0.35
CA ARG A 231 8.78 13.25 0.44
C ARG A 231 8.00 11.94 0.27
N SER A 232 6.80 11.88 0.85
CA SER A 232 5.92 10.71 0.74
C SER A 232 5.47 10.52 -0.72
N ILE A 233 5.14 11.61 -1.42
CA ILE A 233 4.75 11.59 -2.84
C ILE A 233 5.93 11.20 -3.73
N GLU A 234 7.10 11.80 -3.52
CA GLU A 234 8.32 11.54 -4.29
C GLU A 234 8.72 10.06 -4.21
N VAL A 235 8.84 9.51 -3.00
CA VAL A 235 9.21 8.11 -2.80
C VAL A 235 8.15 7.15 -3.33
N THR A 236 6.86 7.50 -3.22
CA THR A 236 5.79 6.67 -3.81
C THR A 236 5.90 6.58 -5.33
N ALA A 237 6.44 7.61 -5.99
CA ALA A 237 6.63 7.60 -7.45
C ALA A 237 7.86 6.80 -7.91
N GLU A 238 8.79 6.47 -7.00
CA GLU A 238 9.99 5.66 -7.27
C GLU A 238 9.75 4.15 -7.15
N ILE A 239 8.73 3.74 -6.42
CA ILE A 239 8.33 2.34 -6.19
C ILE A 239 7.45 1.87 -7.35
#